data_AF-A0A7L4ZK06-F1
#
_entry.id   AF-A0A7L4ZK06-F1
#
_cell.length_a   1.000
_cell.length_b   1.000
_cell.length_c   1.000
_cell.angle_alpha   90.00
_cell.angle_beta   90.00
_cell.angle_gamma   90.00
#
_symmetry.space_group_name_H-M   'P 1'
#
loop_
_entity.id
_entity.type
_entity.pdbx_description
1 polymer ?
#
loop_
_entity_poly.entity_id
_entity_poly.type
_entity_poly.pdbx_seq_one_letter_code
_entity_poly.pdbx_strand_id
1 'polypeptide(L)'
;MKFIRIAGLYIFIGSVLLFIATLFMGNYTLSQTSIEKTFDGKDAKVTETFIAVAKENGVLDKTYNDQFSFINDVKGLFDKHNEKITQAVAEEKGITSTQTKKIINDATQGGSVSYTKDVLEKNLAEAEVTSLDKATNWMYSPKKTYDSAEAFQKDLKTKISEINKNKAKDFLLYDNKYARFNITERAATGIIADNKALFLFLTFGLGIIGSLMFIISRLFLKPIPGIKNNGIYLNNATNRGWVGIVVFGFLVSFYVLLYFHPYIISNWTNILDPVKSIFIENGSASQWFLYGILYTVSMTVMGIRMFIKYRHNQYQVVRTASVLFFQIIFAFLLVEILPLFDLPGVDLKNAWPLDYNFLTDWNVKNYLDSGHLGKFMFFWGFILSIVVVPLLVYIYGKRWYCSWVCGCGGLAETLGDPYRQLSDKRLIAWKIERWLLYPILIFAIVMTVVVGYNTYNIVVTPELANDHTFLGINAYAINEWYGFFIGSIFAGVIGTGFYPLLGNRTWCRFGCPLAAYMGLIQRFKSKFRITTNGGQCISCGNCSTYCEQGIDVRAYAQKGQNIVRASCVGCGVCSAVCPRGVLKLENGNDDGATRHEVPEVILGNDMDLFEMLEESKK
;
A
#
# COMPACT_ATOMS: atom_id res chain seq x y z
N MET A 1 -1.24 40.45 4.27
CA MET A 1 -1.86 39.16 3.81
C MET A 1 -1.30 38.60 2.50
N LYS A 2 -1.28 39.35 1.38
CA LYS A 2 -0.71 38.84 0.12
C LYS A 2 0.77 38.44 0.25
N PHE A 3 1.56 39.27 0.93
CA PHE A 3 2.96 38.97 1.25
C PHE A 3 3.11 37.67 2.05
N ILE A 4 2.40 37.52 3.17
CA ILE A 4 2.40 36.29 4.00
C ILE A 4 2.07 35.05 3.17
N ARG A 5 1.11 35.15 2.25
CA ARG A 5 0.74 34.05 1.37
C ARG A 5 1.90 33.63 0.46
N ILE A 6 2.57 34.60 -0.16
CA ILE A 6 3.70 34.34 -1.07
C ILE A 6 4.91 33.81 -0.28
N ALA A 7 5.21 34.43 0.87
CA ALA A 7 6.26 33.95 1.77
C ALA A 7 6.01 32.50 2.21
N GLY A 8 4.78 32.16 2.62
CA GLY A 8 4.40 30.80 2.97
C GLY A 8 4.61 29.80 1.83
N LEU A 9 4.31 30.19 0.59
CA LEU A 9 4.57 29.36 -0.59
C LEU A 9 6.07 29.10 -0.80
N TYR A 10 6.92 30.13 -0.68
CA TYR A 10 8.37 29.96 -0.80
C TYR A 10 8.95 29.08 0.31
N ILE A 11 8.48 29.25 1.55
CA ILE A 11 8.89 28.41 2.68
C ILE A 11 8.52 26.93 2.41
N PHE A 12 7.30 26.68 1.95
CA PHE A 12 6.86 25.32 1.61
C PHE A 12 7.66 24.70 0.45
N ILE A 13 7.91 25.47 -0.62
CA ILE A 13 8.71 24.97 -1.75
C ILE A 13 10.14 24.67 -1.29
N GLY A 14 10.74 25.56 -0.50
CA GLY A 14 12.08 25.36 0.07
C GLY A 14 12.18 24.12 0.95
N SER A 15 11.18 23.87 1.81
CA SER A 15 11.16 22.69 2.67
C SER A 15 10.98 21.40 1.88
N VAL A 16 10.16 21.39 0.82
CA VAL A 16 9.98 20.24 -0.07
C VAL A 16 11.25 19.96 -0.88
N LEU A 17 11.90 21.00 -1.41
CA LEU A 17 13.17 20.84 -2.12
C LEU A 17 14.27 20.30 -1.20
N LEU A 18 14.34 20.81 0.04
CA LEU A 18 15.25 20.29 1.05
C LEU A 18 14.93 18.83 1.37
N PHE A 19 13.65 18.48 1.57
CA PHE A 19 13.22 17.10 1.79
C PHE A 19 13.62 16.17 0.63
N ILE A 20 13.57 16.63 -0.62
CA ILE A 20 14.06 15.82 -1.74
C ILE A 20 15.60 15.74 -1.73
N ALA A 21 16.29 16.84 -1.41
CA ALA A 21 17.74 16.90 -1.36
C ALA A 21 18.34 15.96 -0.30
N THR A 22 17.63 15.69 0.81
CA THR A 22 18.10 14.78 1.86
C THR A 22 18.31 13.33 1.38
N LEU A 23 17.72 12.93 0.25
CA LEU A 23 18.03 11.65 -0.39
C LEU A 23 19.49 11.52 -0.83
N PHE A 24 20.15 12.65 -1.08
CA PHE A 24 21.50 12.73 -1.61
C PHE A 24 22.51 13.30 -0.60
N MET A 25 22.06 13.60 0.62
CA MET A 25 22.87 14.19 1.68
C MET A 25 23.05 13.17 2.80
N GLY A 26 23.98 12.23 2.68
CA GLY A 26 24.23 11.27 3.73
C GLY A 26 25.55 10.54 3.53
N ASN A 27 26.23 10.27 4.64
CA ASN A 27 27.36 9.36 4.65
C ASN A 27 26.89 8.00 5.19
N TYR A 28 27.58 6.94 4.80
CA TYR A 28 27.24 5.59 5.24
C TYR A 28 28.51 4.88 5.68
N THR A 29 28.50 4.27 6.85
CA THR A 29 29.64 3.50 7.38
C THR A 29 29.10 2.26 8.06
N LEU A 30 29.49 1.09 7.53
CA LEU A 30 29.13 -0.18 8.12
C LEU A 30 30.08 -0.49 9.27
N SER A 31 29.72 -0.08 10.49
CA SER A 31 30.46 -0.38 11.71
C SER A 31 30.01 -1.70 12.34
N GLN A 32 30.84 -2.28 13.20
CA GLN A 32 30.46 -3.47 13.98
C GLN A 32 29.15 -3.25 14.75
N THR A 33 29.00 -2.12 15.44
CA THR A 33 27.77 -1.79 16.18
C THR A 33 26.54 -1.67 15.26
N SER A 34 26.70 -1.17 14.03
CA SER A 34 25.60 -1.10 13.07
C SER A 34 25.15 -2.51 12.63
N ILE A 35 26.09 -3.44 12.46
CA ILE A 35 25.81 -4.85 12.10
C ILE A 35 25.11 -5.56 13.27
N GLU A 36 25.63 -5.42 14.49
CA GLU A 36 25.03 -5.98 15.71
C GLU A 36 23.59 -5.53 15.88
N LYS A 37 23.32 -4.22 15.74
CA LYS A 37 21.95 -3.69 15.79
C LYS A 37 21.06 -4.18 14.64
N THR A 38 21.64 -4.50 13.48
CA THR A 38 20.87 -4.95 12.31
C THR A 38 20.37 -6.37 12.48
N PHE A 39 21.21 -7.23 13.07
CA PHE A 39 20.93 -8.64 13.29
C PHE A 39 20.59 -8.94 14.75
N ASP A 40 20.12 -7.94 15.50
CA ASP A 40 19.65 -8.12 16.86
C ASP A 40 18.53 -9.16 16.91
N GLY A 41 18.59 -10.05 17.91
CA GLY A 41 17.70 -11.21 18.03
C GLY A 41 17.99 -12.39 17.09
N LYS A 42 19.00 -12.30 16.20
CA LYS A 42 19.51 -13.48 15.46
C LYS A 42 20.61 -14.20 16.23
N ASP A 43 20.89 -15.42 15.81
CA ASP A 43 22.02 -16.20 16.35
C ASP A 43 23.35 -15.46 16.15
N ALA A 44 24.21 -15.49 17.19
CA ALA A 44 25.50 -14.82 17.20
C ALA A 44 26.37 -15.19 15.99
N LYS A 45 26.29 -16.45 15.52
CA LYS A 45 27.02 -16.95 14.35
C LYS A 45 26.71 -16.15 13.09
N VAL A 46 25.47 -15.65 12.95
CA VAL A 46 25.05 -14.80 11.82
C VAL A 46 25.80 -13.47 11.87
N THR A 47 25.73 -12.79 13.00
CA THR A 47 26.32 -11.46 13.20
C THR A 47 27.84 -11.50 13.05
N GLU A 48 28.51 -12.44 13.74
CA GLU A 48 29.96 -12.59 13.71
C GLU A 48 30.48 -12.93 12.30
N THR A 49 29.81 -13.86 11.60
CA THR A 49 30.21 -14.21 10.24
C THR A 49 30.01 -13.04 9.28
N PHE A 50 28.94 -12.24 9.45
CA PHE A 50 28.73 -11.06 8.62
C PHE A 50 29.81 -10.00 8.86
N ILE A 51 30.23 -9.77 10.11
CA ILE A 51 31.34 -8.87 10.45
C ILE A 51 32.64 -9.35 9.79
N ALA A 52 32.94 -10.64 9.87
CA ALA A 52 34.14 -11.22 9.25
C ALA A 52 34.12 -11.03 7.72
N VAL A 53 32.98 -11.29 7.07
CA VAL A 53 32.82 -11.09 5.62
C VAL A 53 32.93 -9.62 5.23
N ALA A 54 32.32 -8.70 5.99
CA ALA A 54 32.44 -7.26 5.76
C ALA A 54 33.91 -6.79 5.86
N LYS A 55 34.66 -7.33 6.84
CA LYS A 55 36.08 -7.02 7.04
C LYS A 55 36.95 -7.51 5.88
N GLU A 56 36.79 -8.77 5.48
CA GLU A 56 37.56 -9.37 4.39
C GLU A 56 37.34 -8.70 3.04
N ASN A 57 36.16 -8.11 2.83
CA ASN A 57 35.82 -7.42 1.60
C ASN A 57 36.11 -5.92 1.65
N GLY A 58 36.75 -5.42 2.72
CA GLY A 58 37.10 -4.00 2.87
C GLY A 58 35.88 -3.07 2.96
N VAL A 59 34.74 -3.59 3.40
CA VAL A 59 33.49 -2.83 3.56
C VAL A 59 33.30 -2.36 5.01
N LEU A 60 33.80 -3.11 5.98
CA LEU A 60 33.74 -2.74 7.40
C LEU A 60 34.50 -1.42 7.63
N ASP A 61 33.87 -0.50 8.35
CA ASP A 61 34.38 0.83 8.71
C ASP A 61 34.77 1.74 7.52
N LYS A 62 34.46 1.33 6.28
CA LYS A 62 34.62 2.18 5.08
C LYS A 62 33.48 3.19 5.02
N THR A 63 33.83 4.48 4.89
CA THR A 63 32.87 5.56 4.72
C THR A 63 32.55 5.80 3.25
N TYR A 64 31.26 5.86 2.93
CA TYR A 64 30.71 6.18 1.62
C TYR A 64 29.99 7.52 1.68
N ASN A 65 30.12 8.35 0.65
CA ASN A 65 29.47 9.66 0.56
C ASN A 65 28.09 9.59 -0.12
N ASP A 66 27.69 8.40 -0.55
CA ASP A 66 26.41 8.16 -1.19
C ASP A 66 25.93 6.74 -0.90
N GLN A 67 24.60 6.58 -0.79
CA GLN A 67 23.98 5.30 -0.50
C GLN A 67 24.07 4.29 -1.65
N PHE A 68 24.21 4.74 -2.90
CA PHE A 68 24.20 3.84 -4.05
C PHE A 68 25.48 3.00 -4.08
N SER A 69 26.63 3.64 -3.88
CA SER A 69 27.93 3.00 -3.74
C SER A 69 27.96 2.07 -2.53
N PHE A 70 27.43 2.54 -1.38
CA PHE A 70 27.33 1.74 -0.17
C PHE A 70 26.54 0.44 -0.40
N ILE A 71 25.34 0.54 -0.97
CA ILE A 71 24.47 -0.61 -1.21
C ILE A 71 25.08 -1.56 -2.24
N ASN A 72 25.78 -1.04 -3.24
CA ASN A 72 26.43 -1.87 -4.25
C ASN A 72 27.47 -2.80 -3.61
N ASP A 73 28.27 -2.30 -2.68
CA ASP A 73 29.28 -3.08 -1.97
C ASP A 73 28.65 -4.03 -0.93
N VAL A 74 27.53 -3.62 -0.30
CA VAL A 74 26.81 -4.44 0.69
C VAL A 74 26.06 -5.62 0.06
N LYS A 75 25.52 -5.49 -1.16
CA LYS A 75 24.76 -6.57 -1.84
C LYS A 75 25.54 -7.88 -1.89
N GLY A 76 26.82 -7.81 -2.29
CA GLY A 76 27.68 -8.99 -2.39
C GLY A 76 28.05 -9.63 -1.06
N LEU A 77 27.83 -8.95 0.08
CA LEU A 77 28.13 -9.50 1.39
C LEU A 77 27.13 -10.57 1.81
N PHE A 78 25.86 -10.47 1.42
CA PHE A 78 24.84 -11.46 1.77
C PHE A 78 25.16 -12.83 1.18
N ASP A 79 25.53 -12.89 -0.10
CA ASP A 79 25.89 -14.14 -0.77
C ASP A 79 27.15 -14.75 -0.16
N LYS A 80 28.19 -13.94 0.07
CA LYS A 80 29.44 -14.38 0.71
C LYS A 80 29.22 -14.85 2.15
N HIS A 81 28.37 -14.17 2.89
CA HIS A 81 27.95 -14.58 4.22
C HIS A 81 27.25 -15.95 4.19
N ASN A 82 26.28 -16.12 3.30
CA ASN A 82 25.55 -17.39 3.14
C ASN A 82 26.47 -18.55 2.74
N GLU A 83 27.44 -18.31 1.85
CA GLU A 83 28.44 -19.30 1.48
C GLU A 83 29.27 -19.75 2.68
N LYS A 84 29.77 -18.80 3.48
CA LYS A 84 30.55 -19.12 4.69
C LYS A 84 29.74 -19.84 5.76
N ILE A 85 28.52 -19.37 6.01
CA ILE A 85 27.60 -20.04 6.96
C ILE A 85 27.31 -21.46 6.50
N THR A 86 27.04 -21.66 5.21
CA THR A 86 26.78 -23.00 4.65
C THR A 86 28.00 -23.91 4.83
N GLN A 87 29.22 -23.39 4.63
CA GLN A 87 30.46 -24.15 4.87
C GLN A 87 30.65 -24.48 6.35
N ALA A 88 30.48 -23.52 7.26
CA ALA A 88 30.64 -23.73 8.69
C ALA A 88 29.60 -24.72 9.25
N VAL A 89 28.33 -24.64 8.81
CA VAL A 89 27.29 -25.60 9.20
C VAL A 89 27.54 -26.98 8.59
N ALA A 90 28.13 -27.04 7.39
CA ALA A 90 28.50 -28.31 6.77
C ALA A 90 29.57 -29.06 7.58
N GLU A 91 30.49 -28.35 8.24
CA GLU A 91 31.49 -28.96 9.13
C GLU A 91 30.90 -29.54 10.41
N GLU A 92 29.80 -28.98 10.92
CA GLU A 92 29.16 -29.43 12.16
C GLU A 92 28.16 -30.57 11.94
N LYS A 93 27.32 -30.47 10.91
CA LYS A 93 26.14 -31.35 10.72
C LYS A 93 25.85 -31.70 9.26
N GLY A 94 26.69 -31.30 8.31
CA GLY A 94 26.50 -31.50 6.88
C GLY A 94 27.59 -32.35 6.24
N ILE A 95 27.63 -32.35 4.92
CA ILE A 95 28.65 -33.10 4.17
C ILE A 95 29.83 -32.17 3.91
N THR A 96 30.99 -32.52 4.46
CA THR A 96 32.21 -31.72 4.38
C THR A 96 32.83 -31.71 2.97
N SER A 97 33.65 -30.71 2.70
CA SER A 97 34.42 -30.63 1.45
C SER A 97 35.40 -31.80 1.30
N THR A 98 35.94 -32.32 2.41
CA THR A 98 36.82 -33.49 2.44
C THR A 98 36.07 -34.77 2.09
N GLN A 99 34.89 -35.01 2.67
CA GLN A 99 34.04 -36.15 2.32
C GLN A 99 33.62 -36.08 0.84
N THR A 100 33.24 -34.89 0.37
CA THR A 100 32.88 -34.68 -1.04
C THR A 100 34.02 -35.07 -1.99
N LYS A 101 35.26 -34.68 -1.69
CA LYS A 101 36.44 -35.08 -2.48
C LYS A 101 36.65 -36.59 -2.48
N LYS A 102 36.47 -37.26 -1.33
CA LYS A 102 36.60 -38.72 -1.24
C LYS A 102 35.55 -39.45 -2.07
N ILE A 103 34.29 -39.01 -2.02
CA ILE A 103 33.19 -39.56 -2.85
C ILE A 103 33.52 -39.40 -4.34
N ILE A 104 34.00 -38.21 -4.75
CA ILE A 104 34.38 -37.95 -6.15
C ILE A 104 35.50 -38.89 -6.59
N ASN A 105 36.53 -39.07 -5.76
CA ASN A 105 37.68 -39.93 -6.08
C ASN A 105 37.26 -41.41 -6.15
N ASP A 106 36.46 -41.89 -5.20
CA ASP A 106 35.98 -43.28 -5.19
C ASP A 106 35.03 -43.57 -6.35
N ALA A 107 34.22 -42.60 -6.77
CA ALA A 107 33.29 -42.72 -7.89
C ALA A 107 33.96 -42.57 -9.26
N THR A 108 35.18 -42.03 -9.34
CA THR A 108 35.86 -41.74 -10.62
C THR A 108 37.12 -42.60 -10.74
N GLN A 109 37.00 -43.78 -11.38
CA GLN A 109 38.13 -44.69 -11.59
C GLN A 109 38.44 -44.80 -13.09
N GLY A 110 39.71 -44.56 -13.46
CA GLY A 110 40.20 -44.73 -14.84
C GLY A 110 39.51 -43.86 -15.90
N GLY A 111 38.92 -42.72 -15.52
CA GLY A 111 38.19 -41.81 -16.42
C GLY A 111 36.70 -42.15 -16.60
N SER A 112 36.23 -43.24 -15.99
CA SER A 112 34.82 -43.64 -15.95
C SER A 112 34.16 -43.33 -14.60
N VAL A 113 32.90 -42.93 -14.62
CA VAL A 113 32.11 -42.61 -13.41
C VAL A 113 31.26 -43.82 -13.02
N SER A 114 31.52 -44.37 -11.84
CA SER A 114 30.72 -45.44 -11.22
C SER A 114 30.25 -44.97 -9.84
N TYR A 115 29.03 -44.45 -9.78
CA TYR A 115 28.44 -43.93 -8.55
C TYR A 115 27.35 -44.88 -8.06
N THR A 116 27.50 -45.42 -6.86
CA THR A 116 26.56 -46.37 -6.22
C THR A 116 26.35 -46.00 -4.75
N LYS A 117 25.35 -46.62 -4.11
CA LYS A 117 25.08 -46.43 -2.68
C LYS A 117 26.28 -46.85 -1.81
N ASP A 118 27.02 -47.88 -2.21
CA ASP A 118 28.20 -48.36 -1.48
C ASP A 118 29.30 -47.27 -1.40
N VAL A 119 29.45 -46.46 -2.45
CA VAL A 119 30.39 -45.32 -2.46
C VAL A 119 30.00 -44.28 -1.41
N LEU A 120 28.70 -44.09 -1.15
CA LEU A 120 28.23 -43.20 -0.10
C LEU A 120 28.46 -43.79 1.29
N GLU A 121 28.08 -45.04 1.51
CA GLU A 121 28.21 -45.74 2.80
C GLU A 121 29.67 -45.84 3.26
N LYS A 122 30.61 -45.93 2.33
CA LYS A 122 32.06 -45.93 2.63
C LYS A 122 32.58 -44.58 3.14
N ASN A 123 31.93 -43.48 2.77
CA ASN A 123 32.48 -42.12 2.94
C ASN A 123 31.66 -41.23 3.89
N LEU A 124 30.44 -41.62 4.25
CA LEU A 124 29.47 -40.80 4.99
C LEU A 124 28.85 -41.57 6.16
N ALA A 125 28.36 -40.84 7.15
CA ALA A 125 27.55 -41.41 8.23
C ALA A 125 26.13 -41.75 7.74
N GLU A 126 25.43 -42.67 8.41
CA GLU A 126 24.12 -43.20 7.99
C GLU A 126 23.06 -42.10 7.71
N ALA A 127 23.03 -41.05 8.54
CA ALA A 127 22.12 -39.91 8.35
C ALA A 127 22.45 -39.07 7.09
N GLU A 128 23.74 -38.94 6.76
CA GLU A 128 24.24 -38.24 5.57
C GLU A 128 24.01 -39.07 4.30
N VAL A 129 24.22 -40.38 4.39
CA VAL A 129 23.89 -41.33 3.31
C VAL A 129 22.42 -41.24 2.96
N THR A 130 21.53 -41.28 3.96
CA THR A 130 20.08 -41.22 3.74
C THR A 130 19.66 -39.94 3.02
N SER A 131 20.24 -38.80 3.41
CA SER A 131 19.92 -37.50 2.81
C SER A 131 20.48 -37.32 1.41
N LEU A 132 21.72 -37.78 1.15
CA LEU A 132 22.33 -37.69 -0.18
C LEU A 132 21.80 -38.75 -1.16
N ASP A 133 21.52 -39.97 -0.70
CA ASP A 133 20.91 -41.05 -1.50
C ASP A 133 19.56 -40.61 -2.05
N LYS A 134 18.68 -40.06 -1.19
CA LYS A 134 17.38 -39.54 -1.62
C LYS A 134 17.49 -38.48 -2.71
N ALA A 135 18.54 -37.65 -2.67
CA ALA A 135 18.77 -36.57 -3.63
C ALA A 135 19.53 -36.99 -4.90
N THR A 136 20.28 -38.09 -4.86
CA THR A 136 21.24 -38.48 -5.92
C THR A 136 21.05 -39.90 -6.46
N ASN A 137 20.04 -40.66 -6.00
CA ASN A 137 19.77 -42.02 -6.48
C ASN A 137 19.51 -42.15 -8.00
N TRP A 138 19.13 -41.05 -8.65
CA TRP A 138 18.95 -40.95 -10.10
C TRP A 138 20.29 -40.83 -10.84
N MET A 139 21.36 -40.47 -10.12
CA MET A 139 22.74 -40.39 -10.62
C MET A 139 23.46 -41.75 -10.55
N TYR A 140 22.85 -42.78 -9.96
CA TYR A 140 23.49 -44.09 -9.82
C TYR A 140 23.70 -44.79 -11.17
N SER A 141 24.79 -45.53 -11.30
CA SER A 141 25.02 -46.43 -12.43
C SER A 141 24.14 -47.69 -12.28
N PRO A 142 23.41 -48.17 -13.32
CA PRO A 142 23.42 -47.70 -14.71
C PRO A 142 22.33 -46.66 -15.07
N LYS A 143 21.58 -46.11 -14.10
CA LYS A 143 20.47 -45.17 -14.36
C LYS A 143 20.90 -43.89 -15.07
N LYS A 144 22.10 -43.39 -14.79
CA LYS A 144 22.70 -42.24 -15.49
C LYS A 144 24.15 -42.53 -15.84
N THR A 145 24.51 -42.28 -17.09
CA THR A 145 25.88 -42.30 -17.60
C THR A 145 26.38 -40.87 -17.74
N TYR A 146 27.58 -40.58 -17.25
CA TYR A 146 28.23 -39.28 -17.40
C TYR A 146 29.33 -39.36 -18.44
N ASP A 147 29.33 -38.43 -19.38
CA ASP A 147 30.34 -38.35 -20.45
C ASP A 147 31.69 -37.83 -19.94
N SER A 148 31.71 -37.13 -18.79
CA SER A 148 32.91 -36.61 -18.15
C SER A 148 32.80 -36.60 -16.62
N ALA A 149 33.95 -36.75 -15.96
CA ALA A 149 34.06 -36.61 -14.52
C ALA A 149 33.65 -35.20 -14.04
N GLU A 150 33.88 -34.15 -14.85
CA GLU A 150 33.47 -32.79 -14.49
C GLU A 150 31.94 -32.65 -14.41
N ALA A 151 31.20 -33.27 -15.33
CA ALA A 151 29.73 -33.23 -15.31
C ALA A 151 29.16 -33.89 -14.05
N PHE A 152 29.71 -35.05 -13.66
CA PHE A 152 29.35 -35.72 -12.41
C PHE A 152 29.69 -34.86 -11.19
N GLN A 153 30.91 -34.31 -11.13
CA GLN A 153 31.34 -33.46 -10.03
C GLN A 153 30.44 -32.23 -9.87
N LYS A 154 30.01 -31.62 -10.99
CA LYS A 154 29.10 -30.47 -10.97
C LYS A 154 27.75 -30.83 -10.35
N ASP A 155 27.13 -31.92 -10.82
CA ASP A 155 25.82 -32.36 -10.31
C ASP A 155 25.90 -32.76 -8.83
N LEU A 156 26.93 -33.52 -8.43
CA LEU A 156 27.14 -33.93 -7.05
C LEU A 156 27.37 -32.73 -6.12
N LYS A 157 28.27 -31.81 -6.50
CA LYS A 157 28.53 -30.59 -5.71
C LYS A 157 27.28 -29.72 -5.60
N THR A 158 26.46 -29.66 -6.65
CA THR A 158 25.18 -28.92 -6.61
C THR A 158 24.23 -29.53 -5.59
N LYS A 159 24.04 -30.85 -5.61
CA LYS A 159 23.14 -31.55 -4.67
C LYS A 159 23.64 -31.49 -3.22
N ILE A 160 24.95 -31.63 -3.00
CA ILE A 160 25.55 -31.46 -1.67
C ILE A 160 25.37 -30.01 -1.19
N SER A 161 25.56 -29.01 -2.07
CA SER A 161 25.32 -27.61 -1.73
C SER A 161 23.86 -27.35 -1.35
N GLU A 162 22.88 -27.90 -2.08
CA GLU A 162 21.46 -27.80 -1.73
C GLU A 162 21.16 -28.42 -0.35
N ILE A 163 21.70 -29.60 -0.06
CA ILE A 163 21.52 -30.27 1.24
C ILE A 163 22.12 -29.43 2.38
N ASN A 164 23.36 -28.96 2.20
CA ASN A 164 24.02 -28.15 3.22
C ASN A 164 23.34 -26.78 3.41
N LYS A 165 22.87 -26.14 2.34
CA LYS A 165 22.06 -24.91 2.42
C LYS A 165 20.76 -25.14 3.18
N ASN A 166 20.07 -26.26 2.93
CA ASN A 166 18.86 -26.61 3.66
C ASN A 166 19.11 -26.83 5.16
N LYS A 167 20.26 -27.41 5.52
CA LYS A 167 20.68 -27.54 6.93
C LYS A 167 21.05 -26.20 7.57
N ALA A 168 21.54 -25.25 6.78
CA ALA A 168 21.94 -23.91 7.23
C ALA A 168 20.81 -22.87 7.18
N LYS A 169 19.60 -23.24 6.73
CA LYS A 169 18.50 -22.32 6.36
C LYS A 169 18.18 -21.27 7.43
N ASP A 170 18.28 -21.62 8.71
CA ASP A 170 17.91 -20.75 9.83
C ASP A 170 18.94 -19.62 10.06
N PHE A 171 20.16 -19.79 9.55
CA PHE A 171 21.26 -18.83 9.63
C PHE A 171 21.43 -18.00 8.35
N LEU A 172 20.77 -18.37 7.25
CA LEU A 172 20.92 -17.68 5.97
C LEU A 172 20.24 -16.29 5.99
N LEU A 173 20.86 -15.36 5.29
CA LEU A 173 20.35 -14.01 5.07
C LEU A 173 19.90 -13.84 3.62
N TYR A 174 18.69 -13.33 3.42
CA TYR A 174 18.17 -13.09 2.09
C TYR A 174 18.37 -11.63 1.68
N ASP A 175 19.01 -11.43 0.53
CA ASP A 175 19.19 -10.10 -0.05
C ASP A 175 17.85 -9.59 -0.63
N ASN A 176 17.04 -9.02 0.24
CA ASN A 176 15.77 -8.40 -0.12
C ASN A 176 15.76 -6.90 0.22
N LYS A 177 14.76 -6.19 -0.30
CA LYS A 177 14.64 -4.73 -0.14
C LYS A 177 14.60 -4.27 1.33
N TYR A 178 14.04 -5.08 2.24
CA TYR A 178 13.94 -4.77 3.66
C TYR A 178 15.27 -5.02 4.38
N ALA A 179 15.99 -6.09 4.05
CA ALA A 179 17.33 -6.36 4.57
C ALA A 179 18.30 -5.24 4.19
N ARG A 180 18.28 -4.81 2.91
CA ARG A 180 19.04 -3.66 2.44
C ARG A 180 18.66 -2.37 3.16
N PHE A 181 17.37 -2.13 3.37
CA PHE A 181 16.88 -0.96 4.10
C PHE A 181 17.41 -0.95 5.55
N ASN A 182 17.24 -2.04 6.28
CA ASN A 182 17.65 -2.16 7.69
C ASN A 182 19.14 -1.92 7.91
N ILE A 183 20.00 -2.43 7.02
CA ILE A 183 21.45 -2.18 7.06
C ILE A 183 21.75 -0.72 6.71
N THR A 184 21.14 -0.19 5.64
CA THR A 184 21.41 1.19 5.17
C THR A 184 20.99 2.23 6.20
N GLU A 185 19.83 2.05 6.82
CA GLU A 185 19.32 2.92 7.87
C GLU A 185 20.28 2.98 9.07
N ARG A 186 20.73 1.82 9.55
CA ARG A 186 21.63 1.73 10.71
C ARG A 186 23.07 2.14 10.41
N ALA A 187 23.48 2.07 9.15
CA ALA A 187 24.79 2.50 8.68
C ALA A 187 24.84 4.00 8.35
N ALA A 188 23.71 4.72 8.37
CA ALA A 188 23.67 6.14 8.06
C ALA A 188 24.42 6.98 9.11
N THR A 189 25.34 7.82 8.64
CA THR A 189 26.16 8.74 9.44
C THR A 189 26.20 10.14 8.81
N GLY A 190 26.70 11.12 9.55
CA GLY A 190 26.89 12.48 9.08
C GLY A 190 25.71 13.41 9.33
N ILE A 191 25.65 14.50 8.58
CA ILE A 191 24.85 15.70 8.93
C ILE A 191 23.39 15.39 9.28
N ILE A 192 22.72 14.52 8.52
CA ILE A 192 21.32 14.16 8.78
C ILE A 192 21.19 13.26 10.01
N ALA A 193 22.00 12.21 10.09
CA ALA A 193 21.96 11.24 11.18
C ALA A 193 22.29 11.89 12.54
N ASP A 194 23.17 12.90 12.53
CA ASP A 194 23.60 13.63 13.72
C ASP A 194 22.60 14.74 14.11
N ASN A 195 21.84 15.28 13.16
CA ASN A 195 20.93 16.43 13.38
C ASN A 195 19.46 16.12 13.03
N LYS A 196 18.99 14.91 13.34
CA LYS A 196 17.64 14.42 12.98
C LYS A 196 16.52 15.42 13.33
N ALA A 197 16.54 16.00 14.53
CA ALA A 197 15.53 16.96 14.98
C ALA A 197 15.53 18.27 14.19
N LEU A 198 16.71 18.76 13.78
CA LEU A 198 16.82 19.96 12.94
C LEU A 198 16.23 19.68 11.56
N PHE A 199 16.60 18.56 10.92
CA PHE A 199 16.05 18.20 9.61
C PHE A 199 14.56 17.91 9.66
N LEU A 200 14.05 17.36 10.77
CA LEU A 200 12.62 17.21 11.01
C LEU A 200 11.91 18.58 10.99
N PHE A 201 12.46 19.56 11.71
CA PHE A 201 11.91 20.91 11.71
C PHE A 201 12.02 21.59 10.34
N LEU A 202 13.17 21.51 9.67
CA LEU A 202 13.39 22.17 8.39
C LEU A 202 12.57 21.58 7.24
N THR A 203 12.25 20.28 7.27
CA THR A 203 11.49 19.60 6.22
C THR A 203 9.99 19.57 6.54
N PHE A 204 9.59 18.95 7.65
CA PHE A 204 8.18 18.84 8.04
C PHE A 204 7.67 20.11 8.75
N GLY A 205 8.42 20.65 9.70
CA GLY A 205 8.01 21.82 10.48
C GLY A 205 7.77 23.06 9.60
N LEU A 206 8.80 23.49 8.86
CA LEU A 206 8.69 24.61 7.92
C LEU A 206 7.69 24.30 6.79
N GLY A 207 7.60 23.06 6.32
CA GLY A 207 6.61 22.67 5.32
C GLY A 207 5.17 22.85 5.79
N ILE A 208 4.88 22.46 7.04
CA ILE A 208 3.58 22.68 7.68
C ILE A 208 3.32 24.18 7.85
N ILE A 209 4.27 24.93 8.43
CA ILE A 209 4.14 26.36 8.68
C ILE A 209 3.91 27.12 7.36
N GLY A 210 4.74 26.88 6.34
CA GLY A 210 4.63 27.51 5.02
C GLY A 210 3.29 27.19 4.35
N SER A 211 2.84 25.94 4.42
CA SER A 211 1.53 25.53 3.92
C SER A 211 0.38 26.25 4.63
N LEU A 212 0.42 26.32 5.97
CA LEU A 212 -0.60 26.98 6.76
C LEU A 212 -0.63 28.50 6.51
N MET A 213 0.53 29.14 6.39
CA MET A 213 0.62 30.56 5.99
C MET A 213 -0.05 30.78 4.62
N PHE A 214 0.19 29.90 3.65
CA PHE A 214 -0.43 29.98 2.33
C PHE A 214 -1.95 29.72 2.37
N ILE A 215 -2.40 28.75 3.17
CA ILE A 215 -3.80 28.32 3.24
C ILE A 215 -4.64 29.31 4.06
N ILE A 216 -4.22 29.64 5.28
CA ILE A 216 -4.96 30.50 6.22
C ILE A 216 -5.08 31.93 5.69
N SER A 217 -4.05 32.45 5.03
CA SER A 217 -4.11 33.79 4.42
C SER A 217 -5.24 33.92 3.38
N ARG A 218 -5.71 32.82 2.79
CA ARG A 218 -6.86 32.81 1.88
C ARG A 218 -8.17 33.20 2.56
N LEU A 219 -8.33 32.93 3.86
CA LEU A 219 -9.50 33.33 4.64
C LEU A 219 -9.68 34.86 4.60
N PHE A 220 -8.58 35.58 4.80
CA PHE A 220 -8.55 37.04 4.81
C PHE A 220 -8.61 37.66 3.41
N LEU A 221 -8.01 37.00 2.41
CA LEU A 221 -8.03 37.49 1.02
C LEU A 221 -9.36 37.20 0.29
N LYS A 222 -10.13 36.19 0.74
CA LYS A 222 -11.42 35.79 0.16
C LYS A 222 -12.45 35.58 1.29
N PRO A 223 -12.91 36.68 1.92
CA PRO A 223 -13.74 36.62 3.13
C PRO A 223 -15.12 36.05 2.87
N ILE A 224 -15.70 36.28 1.68
CA ILE A 224 -17.02 35.75 1.33
C ILE A 224 -16.96 34.23 1.19
N PRO A 225 -17.72 33.48 2.02
CA PRO A 225 -17.78 32.02 1.95
C PRO A 225 -18.44 31.56 0.66
N GLY A 226 -18.09 30.34 0.23
CA GLY A 226 -18.66 29.73 -0.97
C GLY A 226 -17.64 28.91 -1.76
N ILE A 227 -18.13 27.97 -2.56
CA ILE A 227 -17.29 27.12 -3.41
C ILE A 227 -16.87 27.90 -4.65
N LYS A 228 -15.68 28.51 -4.61
CA LYS A 228 -15.11 29.31 -5.70
C LYS A 228 -13.99 28.55 -6.40
N ASN A 229 -14.28 28.03 -7.59
CA ASN A 229 -13.34 27.25 -8.41
C ASN A 229 -13.04 27.93 -9.76
N ASN A 230 -13.02 29.26 -9.78
CA ASN A 230 -12.80 30.06 -10.99
C ASN A 230 -11.40 29.78 -11.57
N GLY A 231 -11.32 29.60 -12.89
CA GLY A 231 -10.05 29.46 -13.61
C GLY A 231 -9.29 28.14 -13.35
N ILE A 232 -9.94 27.11 -12.82
CA ILE A 232 -9.26 25.86 -12.44
C ILE A 232 -8.63 25.11 -13.63
N TYR A 233 -9.21 25.23 -14.83
CA TYR A 233 -8.64 24.67 -16.06
C TYR A 233 -7.49 25.51 -16.64
N LEU A 234 -7.39 26.79 -16.24
CA LEU A 234 -6.37 27.72 -16.74
C LEU A 234 -5.09 27.69 -15.92
N ASN A 235 -5.14 27.18 -14.69
CA ASN A 235 -3.99 27.13 -13.81
C ASN A 235 -3.12 25.90 -14.07
N ASN A 236 -1.84 26.12 -14.41
CA ASN A 236 -0.83 25.09 -14.66
C ASN A 236 -0.65 24.05 -13.55
N ALA A 237 -1.01 24.40 -12.30
CA ALA A 237 -0.93 23.51 -11.14
C ALA A 237 -2.14 22.58 -10.98
N THR A 238 -3.27 22.87 -11.63
CA THR A 238 -4.52 22.09 -11.50
C THR A 238 -5.02 21.55 -12.83
N ASN A 239 -4.47 22.00 -13.95
CA ASN A 239 -4.62 21.37 -15.24
C ASN A 239 -3.43 20.40 -15.49
N ARG A 240 -3.42 19.76 -16.66
CA ARG A 240 -2.33 18.85 -17.08
C ARG A 240 -1.09 19.61 -17.59
N GLY A 241 -0.84 20.80 -17.05
CA GLY A 241 0.29 21.66 -17.39
C GLY A 241 1.58 21.24 -16.67
N TRP A 242 2.67 21.96 -16.91
CA TRP A 242 4.01 21.56 -16.46
C TRP A 242 4.11 21.36 -14.93
N VAL A 243 3.45 22.20 -14.11
CA VAL A 243 3.43 22.04 -12.65
C VAL A 243 2.73 20.74 -12.26
N GLY A 244 1.57 20.45 -12.88
CA GLY A 244 0.86 19.19 -12.69
C GLY A 244 1.70 17.97 -13.07
N ILE A 245 2.48 18.04 -14.15
CA ILE A 245 3.40 16.96 -14.57
C ILE A 245 4.56 16.78 -13.58
N VAL A 246 5.12 17.86 -13.04
CA VAL A 246 6.15 17.77 -12.00
C VAL A 246 5.59 17.12 -10.73
N VAL A 247 4.39 17.51 -10.30
CA VAL A 247 3.70 16.88 -9.15
C VAL A 247 3.41 15.40 -9.41
N PHE A 248 2.97 15.06 -10.63
CA PHE A 248 2.77 13.67 -11.05
C PHE A 248 4.07 12.86 -10.93
N GLY A 249 5.17 13.37 -11.50
CA GLY A 249 6.48 12.73 -11.43
C GLY A 249 6.97 12.56 -9.99
N PHE A 250 6.78 13.57 -9.14
CA PHE A 250 7.13 13.51 -7.72
C PHE A 250 6.33 12.43 -6.98
N LEU A 251 5.01 12.40 -7.12
CA LEU A 251 4.17 11.41 -6.44
C LEU A 251 4.48 10.00 -6.91
N VAL A 252 4.62 9.78 -8.23
CA VAL A 252 5.00 8.46 -8.77
C VAL A 252 6.36 8.03 -8.24
N SER A 253 7.36 8.91 -8.28
CA SER A 253 8.71 8.60 -7.79
C SER A 253 8.71 8.28 -6.30
N PHE A 254 7.96 9.04 -5.49
CA PHE A 254 7.81 8.76 -4.06
C PHE A 254 7.28 7.34 -3.80
N TYR A 255 6.21 6.93 -4.48
CA TYR A 255 5.65 5.58 -4.29
C TYR A 255 6.55 4.47 -4.85
N VAL A 256 7.27 4.74 -5.95
CA VAL A 256 8.26 3.80 -6.48
C VAL A 256 9.38 3.56 -5.47
N LEU A 257 9.91 4.63 -4.87
CA LEU A 257 10.92 4.53 -3.82
C LEU A 257 10.37 3.81 -2.58
N LEU A 258 9.18 4.18 -2.12
CA LEU A 258 8.54 3.59 -0.95
C LEU A 258 8.35 2.06 -1.06
N TYR A 259 7.87 1.57 -2.21
CA TYR A 259 7.53 0.16 -2.38
C TYR A 259 8.68 -0.70 -2.92
N PHE A 260 9.52 -0.18 -3.81
CA PHE A 260 10.52 -0.98 -4.54
C PHE A 260 11.96 -0.70 -4.07
N HIS A 261 12.24 0.53 -3.64
CA HIS A 261 13.59 0.95 -3.24
C HIS A 261 13.61 1.63 -1.86
N PRO A 262 13.06 1.01 -0.80
CA PRO A 262 12.97 1.63 0.52
C PRO A 262 14.35 2.01 1.08
N TYR A 263 15.40 1.27 0.74
CA TYR A 263 16.78 1.57 1.13
C TYR A 263 17.26 2.97 0.68
N ILE A 264 16.72 3.53 -0.41
CA ILE A 264 17.06 4.88 -0.92
C ILE A 264 16.48 5.98 -0.01
N ILE A 265 15.39 5.67 0.69
CA ILE A 265 14.67 6.63 1.54
C ILE A 265 15.05 6.49 3.02
N SER A 266 16.14 5.78 3.34
CA SER A 266 16.67 5.62 4.70
C SER A 266 16.89 6.96 5.41
N ASN A 267 17.35 7.99 4.69
CA ASN A 267 17.48 9.34 5.29
C ASN A 267 16.13 9.96 5.65
N TRP A 268 15.08 9.69 4.87
CA TRP A 268 13.74 10.18 5.20
C TRP A 268 13.16 9.49 6.44
N THR A 269 13.46 8.21 6.63
CA THR A 269 13.04 7.51 7.84
C THR A 269 13.82 7.97 9.06
N ASN A 270 15.15 8.10 8.95
CA ASN A 270 16.01 8.62 10.01
C ASN A 270 15.60 10.00 10.54
N ILE A 271 15.10 10.89 9.67
CA ILE A 271 14.57 12.21 10.08
C ILE A 271 13.40 12.08 11.05
N LEU A 272 12.64 10.99 10.98
CA LEU A 272 11.45 10.73 11.80
C LEU A 272 11.72 9.92 13.07
N ASP A 273 12.95 9.43 13.30
CA ASP A 273 13.28 8.72 14.54
C ASP A 273 12.91 9.50 15.81
N PRO A 274 13.13 10.84 15.91
CA PRO A 274 12.70 11.60 17.08
C PRO A 274 11.18 11.59 17.32
N VAL A 275 10.38 11.34 16.27
CA VAL A 275 8.92 11.19 16.39
C VAL A 275 8.58 9.76 16.77
N LYS A 276 9.27 8.76 16.19
CA LYS A 276 9.09 7.35 16.54
C LYS A 276 9.48 7.07 17.99
N SER A 277 10.49 7.77 18.51
CA SER A 277 10.96 7.64 19.89
C SER A 277 9.94 8.06 20.95
N ILE A 278 8.87 8.75 20.56
CA ILE A 278 7.74 9.08 21.45
C ILE A 278 6.92 7.83 21.79
N PHE A 279 6.87 6.86 20.87
CA PHE A 279 6.14 5.61 21.05
C PHE A 279 7.04 4.53 21.65
N ILE A 280 8.22 4.31 21.06
CA ILE A 280 9.15 3.25 21.46
C ILE A 280 10.50 3.90 21.73
N GLU A 281 11.03 3.78 22.95
CA GLU A 281 12.33 4.33 23.31
C GLU A 281 13.43 3.78 22.37
N ASN A 282 14.20 4.69 21.75
CA ASN A 282 15.21 4.37 20.72
C ASN A 282 14.69 3.61 19.48
N GLY A 283 13.39 3.66 19.18
CA GLY A 283 12.83 3.04 17.98
C GLY A 283 13.25 3.73 16.68
N SER A 284 13.62 2.94 15.67
CA SER A 284 13.83 3.44 14.30
C SER A 284 12.50 3.53 13.53
N ALA A 285 12.33 4.61 12.77
CA ALA A 285 11.16 4.80 11.92
C ALA A 285 11.23 3.87 10.69
N SER A 286 10.16 3.13 10.39
CA SER A 286 10.11 2.39 9.13
C SER A 286 9.63 3.26 7.97
N GLN A 287 9.79 2.77 6.73
CA GLN A 287 9.16 3.37 5.55
C GLN A 287 7.62 3.52 5.69
N TRP A 288 6.96 2.63 6.42
CA TRP A 288 5.52 2.70 6.67
C TRP A 288 5.17 3.75 7.72
N PHE A 289 6.04 3.95 8.71
CA PHE A 289 5.92 5.07 9.65
C PHE A 289 6.06 6.41 8.92
N LEU A 290 7.05 6.55 8.04
CA LEU A 290 7.20 7.71 7.15
C LEU A 290 5.94 7.94 6.32
N TYR A 291 5.42 6.88 5.70
CA TYR A 291 4.18 6.96 4.94
C TYR A 291 3.01 7.44 5.81
N GLY A 292 2.83 6.88 7.00
CA GLY A 292 1.77 7.25 7.95
C GLY A 292 1.86 8.71 8.42
N ILE A 293 3.07 9.20 8.73
CA ILE A 293 3.31 10.60 9.10
C ILE A 293 3.01 11.53 7.92
N LEU A 294 3.54 11.25 6.73
CA LEU A 294 3.29 12.06 5.53
C LEU A 294 1.79 12.12 5.21
N TYR A 295 1.10 10.99 5.32
CA TYR A 295 -0.34 10.90 5.11
C TYR A 295 -1.11 11.79 6.09
N THR A 296 -0.78 11.67 7.37
CA THR A 296 -1.45 12.40 8.46
C THR A 296 -1.19 13.90 8.38
N VAL A 297 0.05 14.30 8.12
CA VAL A 297 0.42 15.72 7.91
C VAL A 297 -0.29 16.28 6.69
N SER A 298 -0.23 15.59 5.55
CA SER A 298 -0.86 16.03 4.30
C SER A 298 -2.37 16.18 4.45
N MET A 299 -3.03 15.18 5.03
CA MET A 299 -4.47 15.24 5.28
C MET A 299 -4.84 16.34 6.25
N THR A 300 -4.09 16.55 7.34
CA THR A 300 -4.40 17.59 8.33
C THR A 300 -4.26 19.00 7.73
N VAL A 301 -3.13 19.27 7.06
CA VAL A 301 -2.87 20.57 6.43
C VAL A 301 -3.87 20.85 5.32
N MET A 302 -4.14 19.89 4.43
CA MET A 302 -5.12 20.05 3.35
C MET A 302 -6.57 19.97 3.85
N GLY A 303 -6.81 19.35 5.01
CA GLY A 303 -8.06 19.36 5.74
C GLY A 303 -8.42 20.77 6.22
N ILE A 304 -7.45 21.53 6.72
CA ILE A 304 -7.64 22.95 7.07
C ILE A 304 -8.04 23.76 5.83
N ARG A 305 -7.42 23.50 4.67
CA ARG A 305 -7.86 24.10 3.39
C ARG A 305 -9.32 23.73 3.07
N MET A 306 -9.75 22.50 3.32
CA MET A 306 -11.13 22.06 3.11
C MET A 306 -12.10 22.74 4.07
N PHE A 307 -11.77 22.86 5.36
CA PHE A 307 -12.58 23.60 6.33
C PHE A 307 -12.78 25.05 5.89
N ILE A 308 -11.72 25.73 5.45
CA ILE A 308 -11.81 27.10 4.93
C ILE A 308 -12.68 27.16 3.67
N LYS A 309 -12.48 26.24 2.71
CA LYS A 309 -13.20 26.23 1.42
C LYS A 309 -14.70 25.97 1.61
N TYR A 310 -15.07 25.03 2.47
CA TYR A 310 -16.43 24.55 2.66
C TYR A 310 -17.11 25.06 3.95
N ARG A 311 -16.58 26.10 4.60
CA ARG A 311 -17.11 26.68 5.85
C ARG A 311 -18.60 27.07 5.89
N HIS A 312 -19.25 27.16 4.73
CA HIS A 312 -20.69 27.44 4.61
C HIS A 312 -21.55 26.16 4.58
N ASN A 313 -20.93 24.99 4.50
CA ASN A 313 -21.59 23.71 4.31
C ASN A 313 -21.20 22.75 5.44
N GLN A 314 -22.10 22.61 6.43
CA GLN A 314 -21.89 21.77 7.61
C GLN A 314 -21.63 20.31 7.25
N TYR A 315 -22.31 19.77 6.22
CA TYR A 315 -22.09 18.40 5.77
C TYR A 315 -20.62 18.17 5.38
N GLN A 316 -20.03 19.11 4.65
CA GLN A 316 -18.64 19.00 4.19
C GLN A 316 -17.63 19.20 5.33
N VAL A 317 -17.96 20.06 6.30
CA VAL A 317 -17.14 20.28 7.50
C VAL A 317 -17.11 19.02 8.35
N VAL A 318 -18.27 18.48 8.74
CA VAL A 318 -18.34 17.28 9.58
C VAL A 318 -17.69 16.08 8.89
N ARG A 319 -17.93 15.90 7.58
CA ARG A 319 -17.29 14.86 6.79
C ARG A 319 -15.76 14.95 6.80
N THR A 320 -15.22 16.16 6.64
CA THR A 320 -13.77 16.40 6.67
C THR A 320 -13.21 16.09 8.07
N ALA A 321 -13.90 16.50 9.14
CA ALA A 321 -13.51 16.17 10.50
C ALA A 321 -13.51 14.65 10.76
N SER A 322 -14.53 13.93 10.28
CA SER A 322 -14.63 12.46 10.37
C SER A 322 -13.42 11.76 9.73
N VAL A 323 -13.08 12.09 8.48
CA VAL A 323 -11.95 11.41 7.81
C VAL A 323 -10.60 11.73 8.46
N LEU A 324 -10.42 12.94 9.03
CA LEU A 324 -9.24 13.27 9.81
C LEU A 324 -9.17 12.48 11.11
N PHE A 325 -10.30 12.37 11.82
CA PHE A 325 -10.40 11.58 13.04
C PHE A 325 -10.02 10.11 12.78
N PHE A 326 -10.60 9.46 11.77
CA PHE A 326 -10.26 8.07 11.44
C PHE A 326 -8.82 7.91 10.95
N GLN A 327 -8.26 8.90 10.27
CA GLN A 327 -6.85 8.84 9.86
C GLN A 327 -5.91 8.94 11.07
N ILE A 328 -6.10 9.95 11.93
CA ILE A 328 -5.21 10.23 13.05
C ILE A 328 -5.35 9.15 14.12
N ILE A 329 -6.59 8.84 14.53
CA ILE A 329 -6.84 7.92 15.64
C ILE A 329 -6.68 6.47 15.22
N PHE A 330 -7.39 6.02 14.17
CA PHE A 330 -7.45 4.59 13.84
C PHE A 330 -6.31 4.14 12.93
N ALA A 331 -5.96 4.92 11.91
CA ALA A 331 -4.95 4.50 10.94
C ALA A 331 -3.50 4.80 11.37
N PHE A 332 -3.30 5.73 12.31
CA PHE A 332 -1.96 6.12 12.76
C PHE A 332 -1.75 5.81 14.25
N LEU A 333 -2.42 6.52 15.17
CA LEU A 333 -2.15 6.38 16.60
C LEU A 333 -2.44 4.98 17.13
N LEU A 334 -3.60 4.39 16.78
CA LEU A 334 -3.96 3.06 17.26
C LEU A 334 -2.97 1.99 16.78
N VAL A 335 -2.55 2.06 15.52
CA VAL A 335 -1.57 1.12 14.94
C VAL A 335 -0.21 1.21 15.62
N GLU A 336 0.20 2.41 16.05
CA GLU A 336 1.48 2.64 16.73
C GLU A 336 1.43 2.36 18.24
N ILE A 337 0.26 2.52 18.87
CA ILE A 337 0.07 2.31 20.31
C ILE A 337 -0.17 0.84 20.66
N LEU A 338 -0.90 0.08 19.84
CA LEU A 338 -1.23 -1.32 20.13
C LEU A 338 0.01 -2.21 20.37
N PRO A 339 1.09 -2.11 19.57
CA PRO A 339 2.31 -2.88 19.81
C PRO A 339 2.99 -2.59 21.16
N LEU A 340 2.71 -1.45 21.81
CA LEU A 340 3.22 -1.15 23.15
C LEU A 340 2.59 -2.03 24.25
N PHE A 341 1.47 -2.69 23.94
CA PHE A 341 0.76 -3.60 24.83
C PHE A 341 0.87 -5.06 24.39
N ASP A 342 1.88 -5.41 23.58
CA ASP A 342 2.06 -6.73 22.97
C ASP A 342 0.84 -7.18 22.12
N LEU A 343 0.10 -6.21 21.57
CA LEU A 343 -1.04 -6.45 20.70
C LEU A 343 -0.67 -6.18 19.23
N PRO A 344 -1.31 -6.88 18.29
CA PRO A 344 -1.08 -6.65 16.87
C PRO A 344 -1.51 -5.21 16.52
N GLY A 345 -0.66 -4.50 15.78
CA GLY A 345 -0.98 -3.18 15.25
C GLY A 345 -2.04 -3.26 14.15
N VAL A 346 -3.29 -2.98 14.47
CA VAL A 346 -4.44 -3.24 13.59
C VAL A 346 -5.26 -2.00 13.37
N ASP A 347 -5.53 -1.70 12.11
CA ASP A 347 -6.52 -0.70 11.72
C ASP A 347 -7.92 -1.32 11.73
N LEU A 348 -8.67 -1.11 12.80
CA LEU A 348 -10.01 -1.69 13.02
C LEU A 348 -11.06 -1.30 11.95
N LYS A 349 -10.76 -0.32 11.08
CA LYS A 349 -11.65 0.06 9.96
C LYS A 349 -11.25 -0.60 8.63
N ASN A 350 -10.14 -1.34 8.58
CA ASN A 350 -9.72 -2.02 7.36
C ASN A 350 -10.60 -3.24 7.14
N ALA A 351 -11.34 -3.25 6.03
CA ALA A 351 -12.32 -4.30 5.74
C ALA A 351 -11.91 -5.10 4.50
N TRP A 352 -12.23 -6.38 4.49
CA TRP A 352 -12.15 -7.20 3.28
C TRP A 352 -13.17 -6.68 2.23
N PRO A 353 -12.87 -6.71 0.92
CA PRO A 353 -11.69 -7.27 0.24
C PRO A 353 -10.52 -6.28 0.04
N LEU A 354 -10.47 -5.15 0.76
CA LEU A 354 -9.33 -4.23 0.68
C LEU A 354 -8.11 -4.80 1.42
N ASP A 355 -8.34 -5.39 2.60
CA ASP A 355 -7.31 -6.07 3.38
C ASP A 355 -7.05 -7.48 2.84
N TYR A 356 -6.06 -7.62 1.97
CA TYR A 356 -5.69 -8.89 1.38
C TYR A 356 -4.77 -9.74 2.28
N ASN A 357 -4.19 -9.15 3.32
CA ASN A 357 -3.38 -9.87 4.31
C ASN A 357 -4.24 -10.45 5.45
N PHE A 358 -5.55 -10.17 5.46
CA PHE A 358 -6.45 -10.59 6.54
C PHE A 358 -6.41 -12.10 6.84
N LEU A 359 -6.32 -12.94 5.79
CA LEU A 359 -6.31 -14.41 5.92
C LEU A 359 -4.94 -15.04 5.68
N THR A 360 -3.86 -14.27 5.59
CA THR A 360 -2.52 -14.87 5.47
C THR A 360 -2.13 -15.59 6.75
N ASP A 361 -1.37 -16.67 6.62
CA ASP A 361 -0.98 -17.55 7.71
C ASP A 361 -0.26 -16.83 8.85
N TRP A 362 0.69 -15.96 8.54
CA TRP A 362 1.42 -15.18 9.55
C TRP A 362 0.50 -14.24 10.34
N ASN A 363 -0.43 -13.56 9.65
CA ASN A 363 -1.35 -12.61 10.28
C ASN A 363 -2.38 -13.31 11.16
N VAL A 364 -2.93 -14.43 10.68
CA VAL A 364 -3.87 -15.26 11.46
C VAL A 364 -3.19 -15.82 12.71
N LYS A 365 -1.97 -16.37 12.58
CA LYS A 365 -1.19 -16.85 13.73
C LYS A 365 -0.95 -15.73 14.75
N ASN A 366 -0.51 -14.55 14.28
CA ASN A 366 -0.31 -13.39 15.14
C ASN A 366 -1.57 -13.02 15.96
N TYR A 367 -2.75 -13.04 15.34
CA TYR A 367 -4.00 -12.79 16.07
C TYR A 367 -4.36 -13.88 17.09
N LEU A 368 -4.13 -15.15 16.73
CA LEU A 368 -4.45 -16.28 17.61
C LEU A 368 -3.51 -16.35 18.81
N ASP A 369 -2.23 -16.00 18.61
CA ASP A 369 -1.17 -16.00 19.62
C ASP A 369 -1.29 -14.80 20.57
N SER A 370 -1.87 -13.68 20.12
CA SER A 370 -2.10 -12.45 20.91
C SER A 370 -3.27 -12.51 21.89
N GLY A 371 -3.63 -13.71 22.37
CA GLY A 371 -4.66 -13.92 23.40
C GLY A 371 -6.10 -13.57 22.98
N HIS A 372 -6.96 -13.24 23.96
CA HIS A 372 -8.39 -13.00 23.72
C HIS A 372 -8.66 -11.77 22.86
N LEU A 373 -7.86 -10.70 23.03
CA LEU A 373 -8.05 -9.46 22.29
C LEU A 373 -7.63 -9.61 20.83
N GLY A 374 -6.55 -10.34 20.55
CA GLY A 374 -6.17 -10.70 19.17
C GLY A 374 -7.25 -11.51 18.45
N LYS A 375 -7.83 -12.52 19.13
CA LYS A 375 -8.97 -13.29 18.61
C LYS A 375 -10.20 -12.43 18.35
N PHE A 376 -10.50 -11.48 19.24
CA PHE A 376 -11.59 -10.52 19.03
C PHE A 376 -11.34 -9.67 17.78
N MET A 377 -10.13 -9.15 17.59
CA MET A 377 -9.77 -8.33 16.41
C MET A 377 -9.92 -9.11 15.10
N PHE A 378 -9.50 -10.38 15.09
CA PHE A 378 -9.69 -11.26 13.93
C PHE A 378 -11.19 -11.46 13.62
N PHE A 379 -11.99 -11.78 14.64
CA PHE A 379 -13.43 -11.98 14.47
C PHE A 379 -14.16 -10.68 14.07
N TRP A 380 -13.71 -9.54 14.60
CA TRP A 380 -14.18 -8.21 14.23
C TRP A 380 -13.97 -7.95 12.75
N GLY A 381 -12.81 -8.31 12.17
CA GLY A 381 -12.55 -8.17 10.73
C GLY A 381 -13.57 -8.91 9.86
N PHE A 382 -13.98 -10.11 10.28
CA PHE A 382 -15.01 -10.91 9.59
C PHE A 382 -16.41 -10.28 9.71
N ILE A 383 -16.81 -9.92 10.94
CA ILE A 383 -18.09 -9.24 11.20
C ILE A 383 -18.17 -7.91 10.45
N LEU A 384 -17.10 -7.13 10.47
CA LEU A 384 -17.01 -5.86 9.76
C LEU A 384 -17.27 -6.06 8.27
N SER A 385 -16.62 -7.06 7.66
CA SER A 385 -16.63 -7.26 6.21
C SER A 385 -17.93 -7.84 5.68
N ILE A 386 -18.54 -8.80 6.39
CA ILE A 386 -19.72 -9.55 5.90
C ILE A 386 -21.04 -9.00 6.45
N VAL A 387 -21.03 -8.41 7.63
CA VAL A 387 -22.26 -7.93 8.29
C VAL A 387 -22.33 -6.42 8.27
N VAL A 388 -21.35 -5.74 8.89
CA VAL A 388 -21.40 -4.29 9.11
C VAL A 388 -21.32 -3.53 7.79
N VAL A 389 -20.39 -3.89 6.90
CA VAL A 389 -20.20 -3.21 5.62
C VAL A 389 -21.46 -3.33 4.76
N PRO A 390 -22.03 -4.51 4.47
CA PRO A 390 -23.29 -4.61 3.73
C PRO A 390 -24.45 -3.87 4.35
N LEU A 391 -24.62 -3.96 5.67
CA LEU A 391 -25.70 -3.30 6.38
C LEU A 391 -25.59 -1.77 6.27
N LEU A 392 -24.41 -1.21 6.53
CA LEU A 392 -24.19 0.23 6.44
C LEU A 392 -24.25 0.73 5.00
N VAL A 393 -23.84 -0.07 4.01
CA VAL A 393 -24.03 0.28 2.59
C VAL A 393 -25.50 0.22 2.20
N TYR A 394 -26.26 -0.74 2.72
CA TYR A 394 -27.70 -0.80 2.52
C TYR A 394 -28.38 0.48 3.05
N ILE A 395 -28.02 0.95 4.25
CA ILE A 395 -28.65 2.13 4.86
C ILE A 395 -28.14 3.46 4.27
N TYR A 396 -26.82 3.61 4.10
CA TYR A 396 -26.18 4.89 3.80
C TYR A 396 -25.49 4.95 2.43
N GLY A 397 -25.47 3.85 1.68
CA GLY A 397 -24.67 3.72 0.46
C GLY A 397 -23.17 3.66 0.77
N LYS A 398 -22.31 3.74 -0.24
CA LYS A 398 -20.85 3.77 -0.09
C LYS A 398 -20.33 4.98 0.70
N ARG A 399 -21.19 5.96 0.99
CA ARG A 399 -20.78 7.22 1.61
C ARG A 399 -20.16 7.01 2.99
N TRP A 400 -20.75 6.15 3.83
CA TRP A 400 -20.27 5.95 5.21
C TRP A 400 -18.80 5.51 5.24
N TYR A 401 -18.35 4.69 4.29
CA TYR A 401 -16.95 4.28 4.22
C TYR A 401 -16.13 5.24 3.36
N CYS A 402 -16.39 5.29 2.05
CA CYS A 402 -15.53 5.96 1.07
C CYS A 402 -15.42 7.48 1.23
N SER A 403 -16.37 8.11 1.94
CA SER A 403 -16.40 9.56 2.15
C SER A 403 -16.23 9.99 3.60
N TRP A 404 -16.40 9.10 4.59
CA TRP A 404 -16.40 9.47 6.02
C TRP A 404 -15.36 8.71 6.87
N VAL A 405 -14.92 7.52 6.44
CA VAL A 405 -14.01 6.65 7.25
C VAL A 405 -12.71 6.31 6.50
N CYS A 406 -12.80 6.07 5.19
CA CYS A 406 -11.69 5.58 4.39
C CYS A 406 -10.55 6.59 4.28
N GLY A 407 -9.34 6.20 4.70
CA GLY A 407 -8.12 7.03 4.57
C GLY A 407 -7.85 7.43 3.11
N CYS A 408 -7.89 6.46 2.18
CA CYS A 408 -7.75 6.71 0.73
C CYS A 408 -8.75 7.75 0.22
N GLY A 409 -9.99 7.69 0.72
CA GLY A 409 -11.01 8.70 0.45
C GLY A 409 -10.65 10.06 1.06
N GLY A 410 -10.19 10.09 2.30
CA GLY A 410 -9.75 11.31 2.98
C GLY A 410 -8.61 12.04 2.27
N LEU A 411 -7.58 11.33 1.79
CA LEU A 411 -6.49 11.93 1.02
C LEU A 411 -6.98 12.44 -0.35
N ALA A 412 -7.79 11.65 -1.06
CA ALA A 412 -8.41 12.05 -2.32
C ALA A 412 -9.29 13.31 -2.19
N GLU A 413 -10.00 13.43 -1.06
CA GLU A 413 -10.87 14.55 -0.75
C GLU A 413 -10.10 15.80 -0.35
N THR A 414 -8.97 15.65 0.34
CA THR A 414 -8.18 16.78 0.85
C THR A 414 -7.11 17.21 -0.16
N LEU A 415 -6.06 16.41 -0.30
CA LEU A 415 -4.94 16.67 -1.21
C LEU A 415 -5.39 16.64 -2.67
N GLY A 416 -6.30 15.74 -3.02
CA GLY A 416 -6.78 15.55 -4.39
C GLY A 416 -7.87 16.54 -4.85
N ASP A 417 -8.57 17.27 -3.97
CA ASP A 417 -9.66 18.21 -4.35
C ASP A 417 -9.35 19.17 -5.52
N PRO A 418 -8.12 19.71 -5.68
CA PRO A 418 -7.78 20.55 -6.82
C PRO A 418 -7.87 19.89 -8.21
N TYR A 419 -7.97 18.56 -8.29
CA TYR A 419 -7.93 17.80 -9.55
C TYR A 419 -9.27 17.14 -9.94
N ARG A 420 -10.35 17.39 -9.17
CA ARG A 420 -11.69 16.78 -9.40
C ARG A 420 -12.21 16.92 -10.84
N GLN A 421 -11.93 18.05 -11.46
CA GLN A 421 -12.33 18.38 -12.82
C GLN A 421 -11.73 17.44 -13.88
N LEU A 422 -10.58 16.82 -13.59
CA LEU A 422 -9.86 15.97 -14.52
C LEU A 422 -10.44 14.55 -14.64
N SER A 423 -11.33 14.15 -13.71
CA SER A 423 -12.01 12.85 -13.78
C SER A 423 -12.81 12.73 -15.07
N ASP A 424 -12.50 11.78 -15.95
CA ASP A 424 -13.15 11.68 -17.26
C ASP A 424 -14.63 11.25 -17.14
N LYS A 425 -15.53 11.92 -17.88
CA LYS A 425 -16.98 11.69 -17.90
C LYS A 425 -17.46 10.91 -19.13
N ARG A 426 -16.56 10.61 -20.09
CA ARG A 426 -16.89 9.89 -21.32
C ARG A 426 -17.33 8.46 -21.02
N LEU A 427 -18.20 7.92 -21.89
CA LEU A 427 -18.68 6.55 -21.78
C LEU A 427 -17.55 5.51 -21.86
N ILE A 428 -16.45 5.81 -22.54
CA ILE A 428 -15.27 4.93 -22.59
C ILE A 428 -14.65 4.78 -21.19
N ALA A 429 -14.47 5.87 -20.44
CA ALA A 429 -13.99 5.81 -19.06
C ALA A 429 -14.93 5.00 -18.16
N TRP A 430 -16.25 5.11 -18.40
CA TRP A 430 -17.25 4.31 -17.71
C TRP A 430 -17.25 2.81 -18.11
N LYS A 431 -16.81 2.47 -19.32
CA LYS A 431 -16.58 1.06 -19.70
C LYS A 431 -15.33 0.53 -18.99
N ILE A 432 -14.23 1.29 -19.03
CA ILE A 432 -12.95 0.94 -18.39
C ILE A 432 -13.13 0.74 -16.88
N GLU A 433 -13.85 1.63 -16.18
CA GLU A 433 -14.06 1.46 -14.73
C GLU A 433 -14.74 0.13 -14.41
N ARG A 434 -15.71 -0.32 -15.20
CA ARG A 434 -16.38 -1.61 -14.98
C ARG A 434 -15.49 -2.79 -15.36
N TRP A 435 -14.72 -2.66 -16.43
CA TRP A 435 -13.85 -3.72 -16.94
C TRP A 435 -12.61 -3.96 -16.08
N LEU A 436 -12.13 -2.96 -15.35
CA LEU A 436 -11.02 -3.13 -14.41
C LEU A 436 -11.51 -3.52 -13.02
N LEU A 437 -12.54 -2.84 -12.52
CA LEU A 437 -12.90 -2.92 -11.10
C LEU A 437 -13.51 -4.28 -10.70
N TYR A 438 -14.37 -4.88 -11.52
CA TYR A 438 -15.01 -6.14 -11.18
C TYR A 438 -14.11 -7.36 -11.32
N PRO A 439 -13.23 -7.48 -12.34
CA PRO A 439 -12.21 -8.54 -12.36
C PRO A 439 -11.26 -8.47 -11.16
N ILE A 440 -10.87 -7.27 -10.71
CA ILE A 440 -10.06 -7.12 -9.49
C ILE A 440 -10.82 -7.64 -8.26
N LEU A 441 -12.12 -7.37 -8.14
CA LEU A 441 -12.95 -7.94 -7.06
C LEU A 441 -13.02 -9.47 -7.14
N ILE A 442 -13.27 -10.03 -8.32
CA ILE A 442 -13.32 -11.49 -8.53
C ILE A 442 -11.97 -12.11 -8.14
N PHE A 443 -10.87 -11.51 -8.60
CA PHE A 443 -9.52 -11.95 -8.25
C PHE A 443 -9.26 -11.88 -6.74
N ALA A 444 -9.69 -10.81 -6.06
CA ALA A 444 -9.58 -10.70 -4.61
C ALA A 444 -10.36 -11.82 -3.89
N ILE A 445 -11.56 -12.18 -4.37
CA ILE A 445 -12.36 -13.28 -3.83
C ILE A 445 -11.63 -14.62 -4.02
N VAL A 446 -11.15 -14.91 -5.24
CA VAL A 446 -10.42 -16.15 -5.55
C VAL A 446 -9.17 -16.26 -4.68
N MET A 447 -8.36 -15.20 -4.61
CA MET A 447 -7.17 -15.16 -3.78
C MET A 447 -7.51 -15.38 -2.30
N THR A 448 -8.58 -14.78 -1.79
CA THR A 448 -9.03 -14.97 -0.40
C THR A 448 -9.39 -16.42 -0.11
N VAL A 449 -10.07 -17.11 -1.04
CA VAL A 449 -10.40 -18.53 -0.89
C VAL A 449 -9.14 -19.40 -0.90
N VAL A 450 -8.22 -19.16 -1.84
CA VAL A 450 -6.96 -19.90 -1.97
C VAL A 450 -6.09 -19.71 -0.74
N VAL A 451 -5.85 -18.46 -0.33
CA VAL A 451 -5.02 -18.11 0.83
C VAL A 451 -5.69 -18.58 2.12
N GLY A 452 -7.00 -18.37 2.28
CA GLY A 452 -7.74 -18.78 3.47
C GLY A 452 -7.74 -20.31 3.66
N TYR A 453 -7.89 -21.09 2.60
CA TYR A 453 -7.80 -22.55 2.65
C TYR A 453 -6.39 -23.02 3.03
N ASN A 454 -5.36 -22.45 2.40
CA ASN A 454 -3.98 -22.77 2.75
C ASN A 454 -3.66 -22.43 4.21
N THR A 455 -4.06 -21.23 4.66
CA THR A 455 -3.91 -20.81 6.05
C THR A 455 -4.63 -21.74 7.02
N TYR A 456 -5.86 -22.16 6.69
CA TYR A 456 -6.59 -23.14 7.50
C TYR A 456 -5.82 -24.46 7.64
N ASN A 457 -5.31 -25.01 6.53
CA ASN A 457 -4.51 -26.24 6.56
C ASN A 457 -3.23 -26.07 7.39
N ILE A 458 -2.52 -24.95 7.26
CA ILE A 458 -1.29 -24.67 8.03
C ILE A 458 -1.59 -24.54 9.52
N VAL A 459 -2.70 -23.92 9.90
CA VAL A 459 -3.08 -23.69 11.31
C VAL A 459 -3.62 -24.97 11.96
N VAL A 460 -4.39 -25.78 11.25
CA VAL A 460 -5.02 -27.01 11.77
C VAL A 460 -4.10 -28.23 11.65
N THR A 461 -3.28 -28.31 10.60
CA THR A 461 -2.38 -29.45 10.32
C THR A 461 -0.96 -28.94 10.00
N PRO A 462 -0.12 -28.71 11.02
CA PRO A 462 1.23 -28.17 10.84
C PRO A 462 2.15 -29.03 9.97
N GLU A 463 1.86 -30.32 9.81
CA GLU A 463 2.63 -31.25 8.97
C GLU A 463 2.51 -30.95 7.46
N LEU A 464 1.44 -30.28 7.03
CA LEU A 464 1.20 -29.83 5.65
C LEU A 464 1.85 -28.48 5.33
N ALA A 465 2.65 -27.92 6.24
CA ALA A 465 3.25 -26.59 6.08
C ALA A 465 4.15 -26.43 4.84
N ASN A 466 4.59 -27.53 4.19
CA ASN A 466 5.39 -27.47 2.97
C ASN A 466 4.55 -27.53 1.68
N ASP A 467 3.25 -27.82 1.76
CA ASP A 467 2.34 -27.78 0.61
C ASP A 467 1.56 -26.46 0.61
N HIS A 468 2.03 -25.53 -0.19
CA HIS A 468 1.42 -24.21 -0.36
C HIS A 468 0.45 -24.16 -1.56
N THR A 469 0.11 -25.31 -2.13
CA THR A 469 -0.67 -25.38 -3.37
C THR A 469 -2.12 -25.76 -3.10
N PHE A 470 -3.02 -24.98 -3.69
CA PHE A 470 -4.45 -25.31 -3.74
C PHE A 470 -4.90 -25.24 -5.20
N LEU A 471 -5.43 -26.36 -5.73
CA LEU A 471 -5.84 -26.48 -7.14
C LEU A 471 -4.72 -26.11 -8.13
N GLY A 472 -3.46 -26.43 -7.82
CA GLY A 472 -2.30 -26.10 -8.64
C GLY A 472 -1.85 -24.62 -8.57
N ILE A 473 -2.46 -23.81 -7.72
CA ILE A 473 -2.11 -22.41 -7.50
C ILE A 473 -1.36 -22.28 -6.17
N ASN A 474 -0.17 -21.68 -6.18
CA ASN A 474 0.60 -21.41 -4.98
C ASN A 474 0.03 -20.18 -4.23
N ALA A 475 -0.37 -20.37 -2.98
CA ALA A 475 -1.01 -19.35 -2.15
C ALA A 475 -0.07 -18.17 -1.79
N TYR A 476 1.23 -18.44 -1.64
CA TYR A 476 2.22 -17.40 -1.38
C TYR A 476 2.45 -16.56 -2.64
N ALA A 477 2.65 -17.20 -3.78
CA ALA A 477 2.84 -16.54 -5.06
C ALA A 477 1.63 -15.65 -5.42
N ILE A 478 0.40 -16.16 -5.29
CA ILE A 478 -0.79 -15.33 -5.60
C ILE A 478 -0.91 -14.11 -4.67
N ASN A 479 -0.56 -14.25 -3.39
CA ASN A 479 -0.57 -13.13 -2.44
C ASN A 479 0.51 -12.10 -2.80
N GLU A 480 1.72 -12.52 -3.13
CA GLU A 480 2.81 -11.65 -3.57
C GLU A 480 2.44 -10.89 -4.86
N TRP A 481 1.89 -11.59 -5.86
CA TRP A 481 1.42 -10.98 -7.09
C TRP A 481 0.31 -9.94 -6.81
N TYR A 482 -0.64 -10.25 -5.93
CA TYR A 482 -1.68 -9.32 -5.52
C TYR A 482 -1.08 -8.08 -4.84
N GLY A 483 -0.20 -8.26 -3.86
CA GLY A 483 0.47 -7.18 -3.13
C GLY A 483 1.31 -6.29 -4.06
N PHE A 484 1.98 -6.88 -5.04
CA PHE A 484 2.74 -6.14 -6.05
C PHE A 484 1.82 -5.37 -7.00
N PHE A 485 0.91 -6.02 -7.74
CA PHE A 485 0.12 -5.34 -8.76
C PHE A 485 -0.98 -4.45 -8.18
N ILE A 486 -1.76 -4.96 -7.23
CA ILE A 486 -2.91 -4.23 -6.69
C ILE A 486 -2.48 -3.27 -5.59
N GLY A 487 -1.63 -3.72 -4.66
CA GLY A 487 -1.11 -2.89 -3.57
C GLY A 487 -0.14 -1.82 -4.05
N SER A 488 1.04 -2.22 -4.55
CA SER A 488 2.11 -1.26 -4.85
C SER A 488 1.87 -0.44 -6.12
N ILE A 489 1.48 -1.07 -7.23
CA ILE A 489 1.28 -0.38 -8.51
C ILE A 489 -0.06 0.35 -8.55
N PHE A 490 -1.18 -0.36 -8.39
CA PHE A 490 -2.49 0.26 -8.57
C PHE A 490 -2.91 1.20 -7.43
N ALA A 491 -2.78 0.78 -6.17
CA ALA A 491 -3.17 1.62 -5.04
C ALA A 491 -2.15 2.72 -4.74
N GLY A 492 -0.86 2.38 -4.76
CA GLY A 492 0.24 3.33 -4.56
C GLY A 492 0.49 4.21 -5.78
N VAL A 493 1.23 3.68 -6.76
CA VAL A 493 1.76 4.45 -7.89
C VAL A 493 0.65 5.08 -8.75
N ILE A 494 -0.34 4.30 -9.16
CA ILE A 494 -1.43 4.79 -10.02
C ILE A 494 -2.44 5.60 -9.21
N GLY A 495 -2.75 5.15 -8.00
CA GLY A 495 -3.84 5.68 -7.19
C GLY A 495 -3.70 7.17 -6.89
N THR A 496 -2.64 7.54 -6.18
CA THR A 496 -2.34 8.93 -5.79
C THR A 496 -1.45 9.63 -6.81
N GLY A 497 -0.53 8.91 -7.45
CA GLY A 497 0.36 9.47 -8.47
C GLY A 497 -0.38 10.15 -9.61
N PHE A 498 -1.49 9.56 -10.08
CA PHE A 498 -2.23 10.07 -11.23
C PHE A 498 -3.27 11.15 -10.89
N TYR A 499 -3.27 11.71 -9.67
CA TYR A 499 -4.19 12.82 -9.34
C TYR A 499 -4.11 13.98 -10.36
N PRO A 500 -2.92 14.46 -10.76
CA PRO A 500 -2.81 15.55 -11.73
C PRO A 500 -3.20 15.19 -13.17
N LEU A 501 -3.45 13.91 -13.48
CA LEU A 501 -3.76 13.44 -14.83
C LEU A 501 -5.22 12.96 -14.97
N LEU A 502 -5.64 12.06 -14.08
CA LEU A 502 -6.90 11.32 -14.16
C LEU A 502 -7.94 11.77 -13.13
N GLY A 503 -7.57 12.69 -12.23
CA GLY A 503 -8.41 13.19 -11.16
C GLY A 503 -8.17 12.50 -9.82
N ASN A 504 -8.86 12.97 -8.80
CA ASN A 504 -8.53 12.70 -7.40
C ASN A 504 -8.94 11.33 -6.87
N ARG A 505 -9.72 10.54 -7.61
CA ARG A 505 -10.22 9.23 -7.17
C ARG A 505 -9.92 8.09 -8.16
N THR A 506 -8.76 8.13 -8.81
CA THR A 506 -8.31 7.09 -9.73
C THR A 506 -8.34 5.70 -9.10
N TRP A 507 -7.73 5.51 -7.92
CA TRP A 507 -7.76 4.23 -7.19
C TRP A 507 -9.19 3.76 -6.88
N CYS A 508 -9.98 4.61 -6.23
CA CYS A 508 -11.35 4.25 -5.81
C CYS A 508 -12.28 3.96 -7.00
N ARG A 509 -11.99 4.50 -8.19
CA ARG A 509 -12.80 4.33 -9.39
C ARG A 509 -12.41 3.09 -10.19
N PHE A 510 -11.12 2.81 -10.33
CA PHE A 510 -10.62 1.79 -11.26
C PHE A 510 -10.07 0.53 -10.58
N GLY A 511 -9.62 0.61 -9.33
CA GLY A 511 -8.83 -0.47 -8.71
C GLY A 511 -9.30 -0.95 -7.34
N CYS A 512 -10.10 -0.18 -6.60
CA CYS A 512 -10.42 -0.53 -5.22
C CYS A 512 -11.47 -1.67 -5.13
N PRO A 513 -11.11 -2.88 -4.69
CA PRO A 513 -12.02 -4.02 -4.64
C PRO A 513 -13.16 -3.79 -3.64
N LEU A 514 -12.89 -3.12 -2.52
CA LEU A 514 -13.91 -2.75 -1.53
C LEU A 514 -14.93 -1.76 -2.10
N ALA A 515 -14.50 -0.81 -2.94
CA ALA A 515 -15.41 0.10 -3.62
C ALA A 515 -16.30 -0.64 -4.64
N ALA A 516 -15.79 -1.72 -5.24
CA ALA A 516 -16.54 -2.61 -6.13
C ALA A 516 -17.62 -3.38 -5.36
N TYR A 517 -17.22 -4.02 -4.26
CA TYR A 517 -18.09 -4.78 -3.36
C TYR A 517 -19.26 -3.92 -2.86
N MET A 518 -18.94 -2.78 -2.24
CA MET A 518 -19.96 -1.84 -1.77
C MET A 518 -20.74 -1.20 -2.94
N GLY A 519 -20.15 -1.11 -4.13
CA GLY A 519 -20.78 -0.55 -5.32
C GLY A 519 -21.92 -1.42 -5.87
N LEU A 520 -21.78 -2.74 -5.76
CA LEU A 520 -22.84 -3.70 -6.10
C LEU A 520 -24.05 -3.50 -5.18
N ILE A 521 -23.82 -3.52 -3.86
CA ILE A 521 -24.87 -3.31 -2.86
C ILE A 521 -25.51 -1.92 -3.04
N GLN A 522 -24.68 -0.89 -3.25
CA GLN A 522 -25.18 0.47 -3.47
C GLN A 522 -26.08 0.56 -4.69
N ARG A 523 -25.73 -0.07 -5.80
CA ARG A 523 -26.52 0.05 -7.03
C ARG A 523 -27.88 -0.64 -6.91
N PHE A 524 -27.92 -1.81 -6.28
CA PHE A 524 -29.09 -2.70 -6.35
C PHE A 524 -29.98 -2.71 -5.10
N LYS A 525 -29.44 -2.36 -3.92
CA LYS A 525 -30.16 -2.54 -2.64
C LYS A 525 -30.12 -1.33 -1.71
N SER A 526 -29.18 -0.41 -1.88
CA SER A 526 -29.06 0.71 -0.93
C SER A 526 -30.24 1.68 -0.93
N LYS A 527 -30.63 2.19 0.23
CA LYS A 527 -31.61 3.29 0.37
C LYS A 527 -31.09 4.63 -0.17
N PHE A 528 -29.76 4.77 -0.28
CA PHE A 528 -29.12 6.01 -0.68
C PHE A 528 -29.28 6.29 -2.17
N ARG A 529 -29.75 7.50 -2.48
CA ARG A 529 -29.81 8.08 -3.83
C ARG A 529 -29.57 9.59 -3.78
N ILE A 530 -29.15 10.16 -4.91
CA ILE A 530 -29.17 11.62 -5.07
C ILE A 530 -30.37 11.95 -5.94
N THR A 531 -31.36 12.62 -5.35
CA THR A 531 -32.57 13.03 -6.04
C THR A 531 -32.36 14.35 -6.78
N THR A 532 -33.11 14.51 -7.87
CA THR A 532 -32.97 15.61 -8.82
C THR A 532 -34.31 16.27 -9.08
N ASN A 533 -34.37 17.60 -8.95
CA ASN A 533 -35.49 18.40 -9.46
C ASN A 533 -35.13 18.94 -10.86
N GLY A 534 -35.54 18.22 -11.91
CA GLY A 534 -35.16 18.54 -13.29
C GLY A 534 -35.62 19.92 -13.77
N GLY A 535 -36.82 20.36 -13.39
CA GLY A 535 -37.37 21.65 -13.79
C GLY A 535 -36.57 22.87 -13.30
N GLN A 536 -35.75 22.71 -12.25
CA GLN A 536 -34.87 23.77 -11.74
C GLN A 536 -33.45 23.75 -12.34
N CYS A 537 -33.14 22.77 -13.18
CA CYS A 537 -31.81 22.57 -13.74
C CYS A 537 -31.51 23.55 -14.88
N ILE A 538 -30.60 24.50 -14.63
CA ILE A 538 -30.12 25.46 -15.65
C ILE A 538 -28.94 24.93 -16.49
N SER A 539 -28.66 23.63 -16.47
CA SER A 539 -27.63 22.98 -17.30
C SER A 539 -26.19 23.53 -17.19
N CYS A 540 -25.84 24.24 -16.12
CA CYS A 540 -24.53 24.90 -15.95
C CYS A 540 -23.30 23.98 -15.87
N GLY A 541 -23.48 22.67 -15.60
CA GLY A 541 -22.39 21.67 -15.62
C GLY A 541 -21.44 21.66 -14.41
N ASN A 542 -21.65 22.53 -13.41
CA ASN A 542 -20.82 22.55 -12.20
C ASN A 542 -20.83 21.20 -11.45
N CYS A 543 -22.00 20.57 -11.34
CA CYS A 543 -22.17 19.28 -10.67
C CYS A 543 -21.36 18.16 -11.33
N SER A 544 -21.35 18.06 -12.67
CA SER A 544 -20.51 17.10 -13.41
C SER A 544 -19.04 17.44 -13.28
N THR A 545 -18.68 18.72 -13.39
CA THR A 545 -17.28 19.18 -13.32
C THR A 545 -16.62 18.74 -12.01
N TYR A 546 -17.30 18.91 -10.87
CA TYR A 546 -16.74 18.55 -9.55
C TYR A 546 -17.06 17.13 -9.08
N CYS A 547 -17.68 16.30 -9.93
CA CYS A 547 -17.85 14.88 -9.65
C CYS A 547 -16.51 14.15 -9.81
N GLU A 548 -15.88 13.85 -8.68
CA GLU A 548 -14.62 13.09 -8.59
C GLU A 548 -14.68 11.67 -9.16
N GLN A 549 -15.88 11.08 -9.24
CA GLN A 549 -16.10 9.75 -9.83
C GLN A 549 -16.29 9.83 -11.36
N GLY A 550 -16.25 11.02 -11.96
CA GLY A 550 -16.45 11.17 -13.41
C GLY A 550 -17.88 10.83 -13.86
N ILE A 551 -18.89 11.04 -13.00
CA ILE A 551 -20.29 10.90 -13.36
C ILE A 551 -20.75 12.19 -14.03
N ASP A 552 -21.43 12.10 -15.17
CA ASP A 552 -22.10 13.25 -15.79
C ASP A 552 -23.43 13.55 -15.06
N VAL A 553 -23.30 14.18 -13.89
CA VAL A 553 -24.42 14.55 -13.00
C VAL A 553 -25.42 15.49 -13.70
N ARG A 554 -24.96 16.38 -14.57
CA ARG A 554 -25.80 17.29 -15.36
C ARG A 554 -26.80 16.52 -16.21
N ALA A 555 -26.36 15.46 -16.89
CA ALA A 555 -27.24 14.65 -17.73
C ALA A 555 -28.35 13.97 -16.91
N TYR A 556 -28.09 13.58 -15.66
CA TYR A 556 -29.11 13.07 -14.73
C TYR A 556 -30.08 14.17 -14.32
N ALA A 557 -29.55 15.32 -13.90
CA ALA A 557 -30.35 16.46 -13.47
C ALA A 557 -31.27 16.97 -14.59
N GLN A 558 -30.80 17.06 -15.83
CA GLN A 558 -31.62 17.47 -16.98
C GLN A 558 -32.80 16.52 -17.25
N LYS A 559 -32.65 15.24 -16.93
CA LYS A 559 -33.68 14.22 -17.13
C LYS A 559 -34.59 14.04 -15.90
N GLY A 560 -34.36 14.77 -14.82
CA GLY A 560 -35.03 14.51 -13.54
C GLY A 560 -34.73 13.13 -12.94
N GLN A 561 -33.68 12.45 -13.40
CA GLN A 561 -33.35 11.08 -12.98
C GLN A 561 -32.54 11.04 -11.70
N ASN A 562 -32.97 10.20 -10.77
CA ASN A 562 -32.19 9.88 -9.57
C ASN A 562 -30.83 9.28 -9.93
N ILE A 563 -29.78 9.72 -9.24
CA ILE A 563 -28.42 9.24 -9.48
C ILE A 563 -28.16 8.02 -8.60
N VAL A 564 -28.35 6.84 -9.19
CA VAL A 564 -28.09 5.53 -8.57
C VAL A 564 -26.96 4.83 -9.31
N ARG A 565 -25.74 5.34 -9.13
CA ARG A 565 -24.52 4.82 -9.77
C ARG A 565 -23.71 3.97 -8.79
N ALA A 566 -23.25 2.81 -9.23
CA ALA A 566 -22.31 1.97 -8.45
C ALA A 566 -21.02 2.70 -8.11
N SER A 567 -20.54 3.62 -8.96
CA SER A 567 -19.32 4.40 -8.74
C SER A 567 -19.48 5.55 -7.74
N CYS A 568 -20.68 6.13 -7.58
CA CYS A 568 -20.92 7.25 -6.69
C CYS A 568 -20.46 6.95 -5.25
N VAL A 569 -19.61 7.80 -4.67
CA VAL A 569 -19.14 7.64 -3.28
C VAL A 569 -19.93 8.48 -2.27
N GLY A 570 -20.98 9.18 -2.74
CA GLY A 570 -21.84 9.99 -1.89
C GLY A 570 -21.13 11.17 -1.21
N CYS A 571 -20.15 11.80 -1.89
CA CYS A 571 -19.37 12.92 -1.33
C CYS A 571 -20.19 14.21 -1.14
N GLY A 572 -21.30 14.38 -1.86
CA GLY A 572 -22.19 15.54 -1.73
C GLY A 572 -21.65 16.84 -2.32
N VAL A 573 -20.51 16.83 -3.01
CA VAL A 573 -19.98 18.04 -3.65
C VAL A 573 -20.87 18.51 -4.79
N CYS A 574 -21.50 17.59 -5.54
CA CYS A 574 -22.40 17.94 -6.64
C CYS A 574 -23.63 18.74 -6.20
N SER A 575 -24.19 18.46 -5.03
CA SER A 575 -25.28 19.26 -4.46
C SER A 575 -24.77 20.59 -3.91
N ALA A 576 -23.62 20.59 -3.25
CA ALA A 576 -23.01 21.80 -2.69
C ALA A 576 -22.65 22.85 -3.75
N VAL A 577 -22.22 22.44 -4.95
CA VAL A 577 -21.86 23.35 -6.05
C VAL A 577 -23.04 23.76 -6.94
N CYS A 578 -24.23 23.18 -6.72
CA CYS A 578 -25.39 23.49 -7.55
C CYS A 578 -25.97 24.86 -7.15
N PRO A 579 -25.94 25.88 -8.03
CA PRO A 579 -26.42 27.22 -7.68
C PRO A 579 -27.95 27.29 -7.47
N ARG A 580 -28.68 26.31 -8.03
CA ARG A 580 -30.15 26.24 -7.96
C ARG A 580 -30.66 25.25 -6.90
N GLY A 581 -29.78 24.51 -6.22
CA GLY A 581 -30.20 23.53 -5.22
C GLY A 581 -30.93 22.30 -5.77
N VAL A 582 -30.73 21.98 -7.06
CA VAL A 582 -31.43 20.89 -7.80
C VAL A 582 -31.22 19.50 -7.22
N LEU A 583 -30.10 19.28 -6.52
CA LEU A 583 -29.61 17.96 -6.11
C LEU A 583 -29.68 17.81 -4.59
N LYS A 584 -30.27 16.72 -4.11
CA LYS A 584 -30.35 16.41 -2.68
C LYS A 584 -29.88 14.99 -2.39
N LEU A 585 -29.14 14.81 -1.29
CA LEU A 585 -28.70 13.49 -0.83
C LEU A 585 -29.81 12.91 0.04
N GLU A 586 -30.40 11.79 -0.36
CA GLU A 586 -31.55 11.21 0.33
C GLU A 586 -31.39 9.71 0.58
N ASN A 587 -32.02 9.24 1.65
CA ASN A 587 -32.23 7.84 1.92
C ASN A 587 -33.74 7.58 1.78
N GLY A 588 -34.14 6.90 0.70
CA GLY A 588 -35.55 6.59 0.41
C GLY A 588 -35.85 5.10 0.54
N ASN A 589 -37.13 4.72 0.56
CA ASN A 589 -37.57 3.33 0.61
C ASN A 589 -37.23 2.59 -0.70
N ASP A 590 -36.83 1.32 -0.62
CA ASP A 590 -36.39 0.52 -1.78
C ASP A 590 -37.59 -0.14 -2.48
N ASP A 591 -38.50 0.67 -3.01
CA ASP A 591 -39.70 0.23 -3.75
C ASP A 591 -39.43 -0.15 -5.22
N GLY A 592 -38.15 -0.23 -5.62
CA GLY A 592 -37.68 -0.79 -6.90
C GLY A 592 -37.98 0.06 -8.15
N ALA A 593 -39.22 0.54 -8.28
CA ALA A 593 -39.74 1.30 -9.42
C ALA A 593 -39.23 2.77 -9.39
N THR A 594 -39.47 3.51 -8.30
CA THR A 594 -39.12 4.94 -8.16
C THR A 594 -37.62 5.26 -8.20
N ARG A 595 -36.78 4.23 -8.08
CA ARG A 595 -35.34 4.35 -7.90
C ARG A 595 -34.59 4.57 -9.21
N HIS A 596 -35.07 3.93 -10.27
CA HIS A 596 -34.51 4.01 -11.62
C HIS A 596 -35.42 4.78 -12.59
N GLU A 597 -36.61 5.15 -12.14
CA GLU A 597 -37.55 5.93 -12.90
C GLU A 597 -36.97 7.26 -13.35
N VAL A 598 -37.30 7.55 -14.61
CA VAL A 598 -37.17 8.85 -15.22
C VAL A 598 -38.57 9.44 -15.06
N PRO A 599 -38.78 10.41 -14.15
CA PRO A 599 -40.05 11.11 -14.17
C PRO A 599 -40.27 11.69 -15.58
N GLU A 600 -41.49 11.63 -16.09
CA GLU A 600 -41.84 12.38 -17.30
C GLU A 600 -41.40 13.83 -17.08
N VAL A 601 -40.77 14.40 -18.11
CA VAL A 601 -39.98 15.62 -17.97
C VAL A 601 -40.89 16.73 -17.46
N ILE A 602 -40.77 17.07 -16.17
CA ILE A 602 -41.40 18.23 -15.55
C ILE A 602 -40.71 19.48 -16.11
N LEU A 603 -41.02 19.83 -17.35
CA LEU A 603 -41.04 21.23 -17.76
C LEU A 603 -42.04 21.87 -16.80
N GLY A 604 -41.68 22.99 -16.16
CA GLY A 604 -42.49 23.61 -15.09
C GLY A 604 -43.83 24.19 -15.57
N ASN A 605 -44.55 23.46 -16.41
CA ASN A 605 -45.82 23.79 -17.03
C ASN A 605 -46.66 22.52 -17.25
N ASP A 606 -46.57 21.54 -16.35
CA ASP A 606 -47.61 20.50 -16.23
C ASP A 606 -48.84 21.14 -15.55
N MET A 607 -49.44 22.11 -16.25
CA MET A 607 -50.85 22.38 -16.07
C MET A 607 -51.55 21.13 -16.58
N ASP A 608 -52.23 20.40 -15.71
CA ASP A 608 -53.21 19.43 -16.17
C ASP A 608 -54.33 20.21 -16.84
N LEU A 609 -54.20 20.39 -18.16
CA LEU A 609 -55.14 21.14 -18.98
C LEU A 609 -56.54 20.55 -18.90
N PHE A 610 -56.68 19.25 -18.62
CA PHE A 610 -57.97 18.61 -18.41
C PHE A 610 -58.57 18.99 -17.05
N GLU A 611 -57.76 18.96 -15.98
CA GLU A 611 -58.19 19.41 -14.64
C GLU A 611 -58.59 20.90 -14.66
N MET A 612 -57.80 21.75 -15.30
CA MET A 612 -58.12 23.19 -15.45
C MET A 612 -59.34 23.45 -16.35
N LEU A 613 -59.56 22.62 -17.38
CA LEU A 613 -60.76 22.70 -18.20
C LEU A 613 -62.01 22.26 -17.43
N GLU A 614 -61.90 21.25 -16.57
CA GLU A 614 -62.99 20.83 -15.68
C GLU A 614 -63.30 21.88 -14.61
N GLU A 615 -62.28 22.53 -14.05
CA GLU A 615 -62.44 23.66 -13.12
C GLU A 615 -63.05 24.90 -13.80
N SER A 616 -62.71 25.19 -15.07
CA SER A 616 -63.29 26.32 -15.81
C SER A 616 -64.75 26.12 -16.23
N LYS A 617 -65.27 24.89 -16.12
CA LYS A 617 -66.67 24.53 -16.41
C LYS A 617 -67.56 24.52 -15.17
N LYS A 618 -66.98 24.67 -13.98
CA LYS A 618 -67.70 24.98 -12.73
C LYS A 618 -67.78 26.49 -12.57
#